data_AF-A0A920AJS7-F1
#
_entry.id   AF-A0A920AJS7-F1
#
_cell.length_a   1.000
_cell.length_b   1.000
_cell.length_c   1.000
_cell.angle_alpha   90.00
_cell.angle_beta   90.00
_cell.angle_gamma   90.00
#
_symmetry.space_group_name_H-M   'P 1'
#
loop_
_entity.id
_entity.type
_entity.pdbx_description
1 polymer ?
#
loop_
_entity_poly.entity_id
_entity_poly.type
_entity_poly.pdbx_seq_one_letter_code
_entity_poly.pdbx_strand_id
1 'polypeptide(L)'
;MSEKINNKLLELGIKLPKPADPVASYLPYVISGNLLFISGQGPFNEKGLITGKVGLDLTLDEGKDAAKDCGKMILAQAQKACGNLNKIQRCIKLWWFC
;
A
#
# COMPACT_ATOMS: atom_id res chain seq x y z
N MET A 1 -13.64 -7.87 -17.42
CA MET A 1 -13.04 -8.43 -16.17
C MET A 1 -12.18 -7.42 -15.38
N SER A 2 -12.13 -6.13 -15.76
CA SER A 2 -11.29 -5.10 -15.11
C SER A 2 -11.83 -4.50 -13.82
N GLU A 3 -12.94 -5.02 -13.28
CA GLU A 3 -13.72 -4.31 -12.26
C GLU A 3 -13.78 -5.00 -10.90
N LYS A 4 -13.37 -6.27 -10.75
CA LYS A 4 -13.65 -7.01 -9.51
C LYS A 4 -12.94 -6.42 -8.28
N ILE A 5 -11.69 -6.00 -8.44
CA ILE A 5 -10.92 -5.36 -7.35
C ILE A 5 -11.32 -3.88 -7.20
N ASN A 6 -11.48 -3.16 -8.30
CA ASN A 6 -11.84 -1.73 -8.25
C ASN A 6 -13.24 -1.51 -7.64
N ASN A 7 -14.22 -2.34 -7.98
CA ASN A 7 -15.57 -2.29 -7.40
C ASN A 7 -15.52 -2.62 -5.91
N LYS A 8 -14.70 -3.59 -5.49
CA LYS A 8 -14.54 -3.90 -4.07
C LYS A 8 -13.86 -2.78 -3.28
N LEU A 9 -12.93 -2.05 -3.90
CA LEU A 9 -12.36 -0.83 -3.31
C LEU A 9 -13.43 0.25 -3.15
N LEU A 10 -14.30 0.43 -4.14
CA LEU A 10 -15.43 1.36 -4.08
C LEU A 10 -16.45 0.98 -2.99
N GLU A 11 -16.81 -0.30 -2.88
CA GLU A 11 -17.70 -0.83 -1.83
C GLU A 11 -17.14 -0.60 -0.43
N LEU A 12 -15.82 -0.73 -0.27
CA LEU A 12 -15.13 -0.47 0.99
C LEU A 12 -14.87 1.03 1.23
N GLY A 13 -15.25 1.92 0.30
CA GLY A 13 -14.99 3.36 0.38
C GLY A 13 -13.50 3.72 0.31
N ILE A 14 -12.66 2.82 -0.20
CA ILE A 14 -11.21 2.99 -0.24
C ILE A 14 -10.82 3.69 -1.54
N LYS A 15 -10.35 4.94 -1.42
CA LYS A 15 -9.67 5.64 -2.50
C LYS A 15 -8.17 5.32 -2.44
N LEU A 16 -7.60 4.96 -3.59
CA LEU A 16 -6.16 4.74 -3.70
C LEU A 16 -5.44 6.10 -3.69
N PRO A 17 -4.45 6.30 -2.81
CA PRO A 17 -3.68 7.53 -2.78
C PRO A 17 -2.79 7.64 -4.02
N LYS A 18 -2.27 8.85 -4.27
CA LYS A 18 -1.20 9.02 -5.26
C LYS A 18 0.01 8.18 -4.81
N PRO A 19 0.54 7.28 -5.67
CA PRO A 19 1.69 6.46 -5.29
C PRO A 19 2.87 7.34 -4.90
N ALA A 20 3.48 7.04 -3.75
CA ALA A 20 4.64 7.78 -3.26
C ALA A 20 5.82 7.70 -4.25
N ASP A 21 6.49 8.82 -4.44
CA ASP A 21 7.74 8.86 -5.19
C ASP A 21 8.89 8.30 -4.33
N PRO A 22 9.90 7.67 -4.94
CA PRO A 22 11.02 7.11 -4.19
C PRO A 22 11.80 8.21 -3.46
N VAL A 23 12.11 7.96 -2.18
CA VAL A 23 12.76 8.94 -1.29
C VAL A 23 14.28 8.99 -1.51
N ALA A 24 14.86 7.98 -2.17
CA ALA A 24 16.28 7.89 -2.47
C ALA A 24 16.54 7.09 -3.76
N SER A 25 17.79 6.65 -3.97
CA SER A 25 18.23 5.87 -5.14
C SER A 25 17.74 4.40 -5.14
N TYR A 26 16.43 4.18 -4.92
CA TYR A 26 15.79 2.87 -5.04
C TYR A 26 14.50 2.99 -5.85
N LEU A 27 14.11 1.90 -6.53
CA LEU A 27 12.87 1.87 -7.30
C LEU A 27 11.67 1.59 -6.36
N PRO A 28 10.50 2.21 -6.60
CA PRO A 28 9.30 1.97 -5.79
C PRO A 28 8.80 0.52 -5.88
N TYR A 29 9.10 -0.14 -7.00
CA TYR A 29 8.85 -1.57 -7.20
C TYR A 29 9.81 -2.13 -8.25
N VAL A 30 10.00 -3.45 -8.24
CA VAL A 30 10.76 -4.21 -9.24
C VAL A 30 9.95 -5.44 -9.63
N ILE A 31 9.96 -5.78 -10.91
CA ILE A 31 9.34 -7.02 -11.41
C ILE A 31 10.46 -7.98 -11.79
N SER A 32 10.42 -9.20 -11.24
CA SER A 32 11.34 -10.29 -11.59
C SER A 32 10.52 -11.52 -11.98
N GLY A 33 10.51 -11.84 -13.28
CA GLY A 33 9.64 -12.87 -13.83
C GLY A 33 8.17 -12.51 -13.65
N ASN A 34 7.44 -13.33 -12.89
CA ASN A 34 6.03 -13.11 -12.54
C ASN A 34 5.82 -12.53 -11.12
N LEU A 35 6.90 -12.14 -10.43
CA LEU A 35 6.86 -11.57 -9.09
C LEU A 35 7.01 -10.05 -9.13
N LEU A 36 6.09 -9.35 -8.46
CA LEU A 36 6.16 -7.93 -8.20
C LEU A 36 6.64 -7.71 -6.76
N PHE A 37 7.82 -7.12 -6.61
CA PHE A 37 8.38 -6.69 -5.33
C PHE A 37 8.11 -5.20 -5.17
N ILE A 38 7.42 -4.82 -4.10
CA ILE A 38 7.12 -3.42 -3.77
C ILE A 38 8.02 -3.03 -2.61
N SER A 39 8.73 -1.92 -2.76
CA SER A 39 9.57 -1.35 -1.71
C SER A 39 8.73 -0.93 -0.51
N GLY A 40 9.35 -0.81 0.68
CA GLY A 40 8.63 -0.44 1.90
C GLY A 40 7.78 0.81 1.71
N GLN A 41 6.48 0.72 2.04
CA GLN A 41 5.55 1.84 2.01
C GLN A 41 5.22 2.25 3.44
N GLY A 42 5.35 3.54 3.73
CA GLY A 42 5.00 4.11 5.03
C GLY A 42 3.53 4.52 5.13
N PRO A 43 3.05 4.80 6.37
CA PRO A 43 1.69 5.25 6.62
C PRO A 43 1.58 6.73 6.29
N PHE A 44 1.38 7.03 5.01
CA PHE A 44 1.10 8.38 4.54
C PHE A 44 -0.40 8.58 4.38
N ASN A 45 -0.92 9.61 5.02
CA ASN A 45 -2.29 10.08 4.84
C ASN A 45 -2.33 11.54 4.39
N GLU A 46 -3.52 12.12 4.27
CA GLU A 46 -3.71 13.52 3.85
C GLU A 46 -3.06 14.54 4.80
N LYS A 47 -2.79 14.15 6.05
CA LYS A 47 -2.16 14.99 7.08
C LYS A 47 -0.64 14.80 7.14
N GLY A 48 -0.08 13.88 6.37
CA GLY A 48 1.36 13.59 6.32
C GLY A 48 1.72 12.18 6.78
N LEU A 49 2.96 12.01 7.22
CA LEU A 49 3.49 10.74 7.70
C LEU A 49 3.06 10.51 9.15
N ILE A 50 2.41 9.37 9.42
CA ILE A 50 2.13 8.95 10.80
C ILE A 50 3.44 8.43 11.41
N THR A 51 3.81 8.96 12.58
CA THR A 51 5.02 8.60 13.31
C THR A 51 4.69 8.33 14.77
N GLY A 52 5.53 7.54 15.44
CA GLY A 52 5.34 7.14 16.84
C GLY A 52 5.23 5.63 17.01
N LYS A 53 5.36 5.16 18.26
CA LYS A 53 5.31 3.74 18.61
C LYS A 53 3.93 3.37 19.17
N VAL A 54 3.34 2.30 18.64
CA VAL A 54 2.08 1.76 19.16
C VAL A 54 2.27 1.27 20.60
N GLY A 55 1.39 1.71 21.50
CA GLY A 55 1.45 1.47 22.94
C GLY A 55 2.21 2.53 23.74
N LEU A 56 2.85 3.50 23.08
CA LEU A 56 3.45 4.67 23.73
C LEU A 56 2.87 5.97 23.17
N ASP A 57 3.06 6.20 21.88
CA ASP A 57 2.64 7.42 21.19
C ASP A 57 1.32 7.24 20.42
N LEU A 58 1.03 6.00 20.02
CA LEU A 58 -0.16 5.63 19.26
C LEU A 58 -0.97 4.57 20.01
N THR A 59 -2.28 4.68 19.97
CA THR A 59 -3.20 3.63 20.41
C THR A 59 -3.20 2.47 19.41
N LEU A 60 -3.75 1.32 19.84
CA LEU A 60 -3.88 0.15 18.98
C LEU A 60 -4.75 0.46 17.74
N ASP A 61 -5.81 1.26 17.90
CA ASP A 61 -6.70 1.58 16.78
C ASP A 61 -6.07 2.57 15.81
N GLU A 62 -5.30 3.54 16.30
CA GLU A 62 -4.47 4.41 15.44
C GLU A 62 -3.40 3.61 14.69
N GLY A 63 -2.79 2.62 15.35
CA GLY A 63 -1.86 1.69 14.70
C GLY A 63 -2.52 0.87 13.59
N LYS A 64 -3.77 0.41 13.80
CA LYS A 64 -4.54 -0.28 12.74
C LYS A 64 -4.88 0.64 11.58
N ASP A 65 -5.21 1.90 11.85
CA ASP A 65 -5.52 2.86 10.80
C ASP A 65 -4.29 3.25 9.99
N ALA A 66 -3.14 3.45 10.66
CA ALA A 66 -1.85 3.57 9.99
C ALA A 66 -1.55 2.32 9.14
N ALA A 67 -1.90 1.13 9.65
CA ALA A 67 -1.70 -0.11 8.90
C ALA A 67 -2.54 -0.19 7.62
N LYS A 68 -3.80 0.25 7.70
CA LYS A 68 -4.67 0.38 6.53
C LYS A 68 -4.08 1.35 5.51
N ASP A 69 -3.52 2.47 5.96
CA ASP A 69 -2.96 3.48 5.06
C ASP A 69 -1.72 2.99 4.30
N CYS A 70 -0.78 2.27 4.91
CA CYS A 70 0.30 1.67 4.09
C CYS A 70 -0.26 0.60 3.14
N GLY A 71 -1.28 -0.16 3.55
CA GLY A 71 -1.96 -1.12 2.67
C GLY A 71 -2.51 -0.46 1.41
N LYS A 72 -3.15 0.70 1.54
CA LYS A 72 -3.63 1.51 0.40
C LYS A 72 -2.46 1.95 -0.49
N MET A 73 -1.35 2.37 0.12
CA MET A 73 -0.16 2.79 -0.63
C MET A 73 0.48 1.65 -1.42
N ILE A 74 0.55 0.44 -0.84
CA ILE A 74 1.02 -0.77 -1.54
C ILE A 74 0.14 -1.07 -2.75
N LEU A 75 -1.19 -0.99 -2.59
CA LEU A 75 -2.12 -1.19 -3.71
C LEU A 75 -1.96 -0.11 -4.79
N ALA A 76 -1.72 1.14 -4.42
CA ALA A 76 -1.47 2.22 -5.36
C ALA A 76 -0.18 1.96 -6.18
N GLN A 77 0.90 1.50 -5.55
CA GLN A 77 2.13 1.12 -6.25
C GLN A 77 1.91 -0.11 -7.15
N ALA A 78 1.14 -1.09 -6.69
CA ALA A 78 0.83 -2.27 -7.47
C ALA A 78 0.00 -1.93 -8.73
N GLN A 79 -0.94 -0.98 -8.60
CA GLN A 79 -1.69 -0.44 -9.73
C GLN A 79 -0.78 0.32 -10.70
N LYS A 80 0.15 1.13 -10.20
CA LYS A 80 1.16 1.83 -11.03
C LYS A 80 2.08 0.85 -11.77
N ALA A 81 2.47 -0.25 -11.14
CA ALA A 81 3.34 -1.26 -11.72
C ALA A 81 2.67 -2.10 -12.81
N CYS A 82 1.44 -2.59 -12.56
CA CYS A 82 0.75 -3.49 -13.49
C CYS A 82 -0.20 -2.77 -14.46
N GLY A 83 -0.50 -1.49 -14.21
CA GLY A 83 -1.56 -0.70 -14.84
C GLY A 83 -2.97 -1.10 -14.40
N ASN A 84 -3.16 -2.36 -13.95
CA ASN A 84 -4.44 -2.89 -13.51
C ASN A 84 -4.22 -3.92 -12.39
N LEU A 85 -4.89 -3.72 -11.26
CA LEU A 85 -4.82 -4.62 -10.10
C LEU A 85 -5.33 -6.03 -10.40
N ASN A 86 -6.23 -6.20 -11.36
CA ASN A 86 -6.76 -7.52 -11.74
C ASN A 86 -5.71 -8.43 -12.42
N LYS A 87 -4.53 -7.90 -12.78
CA LYS A 87 -3.41 -8.72 -13.25
C LYS A 87 -2.69 -9.45 -12.10
N ILE A 88 -2.91 -9.02 -10.86
CA ILE A 88 -2.29 -9.61 -9.67
C ILE A 88 -3.12 -10.83 -9.28
N GLN A 89 -2.52 -12.01 -9.38
CA GLN A 89 -3.21 -13.26 -9.08
C GLN A 89 -3.33 -13.53 -7.58
N ARG A 90 -2.27 -13.23 -6.82
CA ARG A 90 -2.23 -13.47 -5.37
C ARG A 90 -1.15 -12.63 -4.69
N CYS A 91 -1.38 -12.29 -3.42
CA CYS A 91 -0.32 -11.85 -2.52
C CYS A 91 0.46 -13.08 -2.05
N ILE A 92 1.76 -13.17 -2.35
CA ILE A 92 2.61 -14.28 -1.92
C ILE A 92 3.17 -14.03 -0.52
N LYS A 93 3.59 -12.80 -0.26
CA LYS A 93 4.18 -12.40 1.01
C LYS A 93 3.78 -10.97 1.33
N LEU A 94 3.36 -10.75 2.58
CA LEU A 94 3.23 -9.43 3.17
C LEU A 94 4.26 -9.34 4.30
N TRP A 95 5.12 -8.33 4.23
CA TRP A 95 6.06 -7.98 5.29
C TRP A 95 5.68 -6.62 5.84
N TRP A 96 5.57 -6.56 7.16
CA TRP A 96 5.12 -5.40 7.87
C TRP A 96 6.06 -5.11 9.05
N PHE A 97 6.42 -3.85 9.22
CA PHE A 97 7.20 -3.36 10.35
C PHE A 97 6.33 -2.37 11.13
N CYS A 98 5.96 -2.73 12.35
CA CYS A 98 5.32 -1.86 13.34
C CYS A 98 6.34 -1.40 14.37
#